data_AF-A0A3D3G094-F1
#
_entry.id   AF-A0A3D3G094-F1
#
_cell.length_a   1.000
_cell.length_b   1.000
_cell.length_c   1.000
_cell.angle_alpha   90.00
_cell.angle_beta   90.00
_cell.angle_gamma   90.00
#
_symmetry.space_group_name_H-M   'P 1'
#
loop_
_entity.id
_entity.type
_entity.pdbx_description
1 polymer ?
#
loop_
_entity_poly.entity_id
_entity_poly.type
_entity_poly.pdbx_seq_one_letter_code
_entity_poly.pdbx_strand_id
1 'polypeptide(L)'
;MYNKDKQGYFIFLLIILVVIFAGSAVVNFELGMVGASLFFSILLIQLVSNMQQRLQQLEQRAKFIQPAADLVWQKAGMYASVLFGAVIYLSDWRSMLWLAIIIFIICLIHLLNRLQQRLANLEQHHSLAEPSLLPLPARQLQSRQEAEILSEQIFPSGPAHTGSSVTEPDRVPAVAPEPAAASWWQPAINWMVHGNPILRVAVAVLMIGVILLLRFASEHWQLSLGFRLGFIACIGGAITFFGYSLQKRNLLFAVALQGVGLAVIFLTLVFAHHYGVIASLSIASMLFAALLIVTSYLSLKQHAVYLAILALGMAYAAPLVIPQYHPDTVFLLGYYLLINLAVAVVNFVQSWKILNHIAFFVTMLLGGSVIVIYSEAKQYLILDLIIWLHILLFIWLSIRYSQLIARK
;
A
#
# COMPACT_ATOMS: atom_id res chain seq x y z
N MET A 1 17.81 -21.59 12.98
CA MET A 1 16.45 -22.02 13.36
C MET A 1 15.80 -20.89 14.18
N TYR A 2 15.29 -19.85 13.51
CA TYR A 2 14.88 -18.60 14.17
C TYR A 2 13.36 -18.40 14.06
N ASN A 3 12.76 -18.11 15.21
CA ASN A 3 11.35 -18.25 15.53
C ASN A 3 10.46 -17.30 14.69
N LYS A 4 9.81 -17.86 13.66
CA LYS A 4 8.87 -17.17 12.74
C LYS A 4 7.58 -16.70 13.44
N ASP A 5 7.34 -17.15 14.67
CA ASP A 5 6.08 -16.95 15.38
C ASP A 5 5.93 -15.55 16.00
N LYS A 6 7.03 -14.87 16.35
CA LYS A 6 6.96 -13.54 17.01
C LYS A 6 6.49 -12.42 16.08
N GLN A 7 6.79 -12.47 14.78
CA GLN A 7 6.31 -11.45 13.83
C GLN A 7 4.83 -11.62 13.48
N GLY A 8 4.34 -12.86 13.44
CA GLY A 8 2.91 -13.13 13.26
C GLY A 8 2.07 -12.54 14.38
N TYR A 9 2.54 -12.63 15.62
CA TYR A 9 1.86 -12.05 16.78
C TYR A 9 1.73 -10.53 16.72
N PHE A 10 2.76 -9.80 16.26
CA PHE A 10 2.70 -8.34 16.15
C PHE A 10 1.76 -7.85 15.04
N ILE A 11 1.80 -8.49 13.86
CA ILE A 11 0.88 -8.15 12.75
C ILE A 11 -0.57 -8.44 13.16
N PHE A 12 -0.78 -9.55 13.87
CA PHE A 12 -2.06 -9.90 14.46
C PHE A 12 -2.57 -8.85 15.46
N LEU A 13 -1.70 -8.37 16.37
CA LEU A 13 -2.04 -7.31 17.33
C LEU A 13 -2.38 -5.97 16.66
N LEU A 14 -1.68 -5.63 15.57
CA LEU A 14 -1.97 -4.44 14.77
C LEU A 14 -3.38 -4.50 14.15
N ILE A 15 -3.77 -5.67 13.62
CA ILE A 15 -5.08 -5.84 12.98
C ILE A 15 -6.21 -5.86 14.00
N ILE A 16 -6.04 -6.55 15.14
CA ILE A 16 -6.97 -6.48 16.28
C ILE A 16 -7.29 -5.03 16.61
N LEU A 17 -6.26 -4.20 16.62
CA LEU A 17 -6.39 -2.83 17.05
C LEU A 17 -7.02 -1.90 16.02
N VAL A 18 -6.77 -2.13 14.72
CA VAL A 18 -7.50 -1.46 13.64
C VAL A 18 -8.99 -1.83 13.70
N VAL A 19 -9.31 -3.08 14.06
CA VAL A 19 -10.70 -3.52 14.23
C VAL A 19 -11.35 -2.90 15.48
N ILE A 20 -10.62 -2.81 16.60
CA ILE A 20 -11.08 -2.08 17.81
C ILE A 20 -11.31 -0.60 17.49
N PHE A 21 -10.39 0.03 16.75
CA PHE A 21 -10.51 1.43 16.33
C PHE A 21 -11.75 1.64 15.44
N ALA A 22 -11.95 0.79 14.43
CA ALA A 22 -13.14 0.84 13.57
C ALA A 22 -14.44 0.60 14.37
N GLY A 23 -14.46 -0.36 15.30
CA GLY A 23 -15.60 -0.60 16.18
C GLY A 23 -15.91 0.59 17.09
N SER A 24 -14.88 1.22 17.67
CA SER A 24 -15.05 2.40 18.53
C SER A 24 -15.59 3.62 17.78
N ALA A 25 -15.27 3.77 16.48
CA ALA A 25 -15.79 4.82 15.63
C ALA A 25 -17.28 4.65 15.28
N VAL A 26 -17.76 3.40 15.21
CA VAL A 26 -19.20 3.10 14.99
C VAL A 26 -20.02 3.36 16.26
N VAL A 27 -19.43 3.18 17.45
CA VAL A 27 -20.12 3.31 18.74
C VAL A 27 -20.09 4.74 19.30
N ASN A 28 -19.45 5.70 18.60
CA ASN A 28 -19.16 7.06 19.12
C ASN A 28 -18.52 7.04 20.52
N PHE A 29 -17.72 6.00 20.81
CA PHE A 29 -17.10 5.81 22.12
C PHE A 29 -15.73 6.49 22.15
N GLU A 30 -15.75 7.80 22.44
CA GLU A 30 -14.58 8.71 22.43
C GLU A 30 -13.36 8.14 23.20
N LEU A 31 -13.56 7.63 24.43
CA LEU A 31 -12.46 7.06 25.24
C LEU A 31 -11.81 5.82 24.61
N GLY A 32 -12.59 4.95 23.96
CA GLY A 32 -12.07 3.72 23.35
C GLY A 32 -11.25 3.98 22.10
N MET A 33 -11.61 5.02 21.34
CA MET A 33 -10.88 5.44 20.15
C MET A 33 -9.46 5.90 20.49
N VAL A 34 -9.30 6.56 21.64
CA VAL A 34 -7.99 7.04 22.11
C VAL A 34 -7.17 5.97 22.77
N GLY A 35 -7.79 5.10 23.57
CA GLY A 35 -7.11 3.89 24.05
C GLY A 35 -6.56 3.06 22.88
N ALA A 36 -7.36 2.88 21.82
CA ALA A 36 -6.96 2.15 20.64
C ALA A 36 -5.84 2.85 19.85
N SER A 37 -5.93 4.18 19.67
CA SER A 37 -4.93 4.99 18.97
C SER A 37 -3.58 5.03 19.71
N LEU A 38 -3.60 5.16 21.04
CA LEU A 38 -2.39 5.13 21.86
C LEU A 38 -1.74 3.75 21.85
N PHE A 39 -2.54 2.69 22.01
CA PHE A 39 -2.04 1.33 21.92
C PHE A 39 -1.49 1.01 20.53
N PHE A 40 -2.03 1.64 19.47
CA PHE A 40 -1.59 1.43 18.09
C PHE A 40 -0.26 2.09 17.85
N SER A 41 -0.12 3.31 18.37
CA SER A 41 1.12 4.05 18.35
C SER A 41 2.23 3.31 19.10
N ILE A 42 1.92 2.72 20.27
CA ILE A 42 2.86 1.91 21.05
C ILE A 42 3.28 0.65 20.29
N LEU A 43 2.34 -0.08 19.68
CA LEU A 43 2.66 -1.26 18.89
C LEU A 43 3.47 -0.95 17.63
N LEU A 44 3.18 0.18 16.97
CA LEU A 44 3.92 0.64 15.81
C LEU A 44 5.38 0.95 16.20
N ILE A 45 5.60 1.64 17.31
CA ILE A 45 6.93 1.92 17.86
C ILE A 45 7.66 0.62 18.21
N GLN A 46 6.97 -0.35 18.83
CA GLN A 46 7.56 -1.64 19.18
C GLN A 46 7.93 -2.47 17.94
N LEU A 47 7.08 -2.46 16.90
CA LEU A 47 7.33 -3.13 15.63
C LEU A 47 8.58 -2.58 14.95
N VAL A 48 8.73 -1.26 14.90
CA VAL A 48 9.89 -0.61 14.30
C VAL A 48 11.16 -0.82 15.13
N SER A 49 11.07 -0.79 16.47
CA SER A 49 12.20 -1.09 17.36
C SER A 49 12.70 -2.54 17.18
N ASN A 50 11.80 -3.50 16.99
CA ASN A 50 12.16 -4.90 16.70
C ASN A 50 12.89 -5.02 15.35
N MET A 51 12.46 -4.25 14.34
CA MET A 51 13.15 -4.22 13.03
C MET A 51 14.55 -3.61 13.15
N GLN A 52 14.72 -2.54 13.93
CA GLN A 52 16.03 -1.94 14.19
C GLN A 52 16.99 -2.88 14.91
N GLN A 53 16.52 -3.62 15.93
CA GLN A 53 17.34 -4.62 16.63
C GLN A 53 17.81 -5.73 15.69
N ARG A 54 16.93 -6.20 14.79
CA ARG A 54 17.32 -7.19 13.78
C ARG A 54 18.34 -6.64 12.80
N LEU A 55 18.20 -5.38 12.40
CA LEU A 55 19.18 -4.70 11.54
C LEU A 55 20.54 -4.58 12.24
N GLN A 56 20.56 -4.22 13.52
CA GLN A 56 21.79 -4.15 14.33
C GLN A 56 22.45 -5.52 14.52
N GLN A 57 21.66 -6.59 14.66
CA GLN A 57 22.21 -7.96 14.69
C GLN A 57 22.87 -8.36 13.37
N LEU A 58 22.35 -7.91 12.23
CA LEU A 58 22.97 -8.10 10.92
C LEU A 58 24.23 -7.24 10.75
N GLU A 59 24.19 -6.01 11.25
CA GLU A 59 25.30 -5.05 11.25
C GLU A 59 26.48 -5.51 12.15
N GLN A 60 26.19 -6.07 13.33
CA GLN A 60 27.18 -6.70 14.22
C GLN A 60 27.80 -7.95 13.60
N ARG A 61 27.02 -8.77 12.88
CA ARG A 61 27.55 -9.91 12.11
C ARG A 61 28.45 -9.46 10.97
N ALA A 62 28.22 -8.27 10.41
CA ALA A 62 29.04 -7.63 9.39
C ALA A 62 30.21 -6.79 9.95
N LYS A 63 30.50 -6.85 11.26
CA LYS A 63 31.56 -6.08 11.96
C LYS A 63 31.48 -4.56 11.75
N PHE A 64 30.28 -4.00 11.64
CA PHE A 64 30.08 -2.55 11.54
C PHE A 64 29.70 -1.99 12.92
N ILE A 65 30.42 -0.97 13.41
CA ILE A 65 30.15 -0.33 14.72
C ILE A 65 29.65 1.10 14.48
N GLN A 66 28.36 1.34 14.69
CA GLN A 66 27.82 2.68 14.94
C GLN A 66 27.45 2.83 16.43
N PRO A 67 27.64 4.02 17.04
CA PRO A 67 27.39 4.23 18.47
C PRO A 67 25.90 4.13 18.81
N ALA A 68 25.57 3.30 19.80
CA ALA A 68 24.20 3.00 20.23
C ALA A 68 23.50 4.16 20.98
N ALA A 69 24.19 5.27 21.25
CA ALA A 69 23.73 6.37 22.09
C ALA A 69 22.61 7.23 21.45
N ASP A 70 22.60 7.40 20.12
CA ASP A 70 21.61 8.22 19.42
C ASP A 70 20.20 7.59 19.38
N LEU A 71 20.10 6.27 19.61
CA LEU A 71 18.85 5.53 19.47
C LEU A 71 17.91 5.72 20.67
N VAL A 72 18.46 5.95 21.87
CA VAL A 72 17.68 6.06 23.11
C VAL A 72 16.96 7.41 23.18
N TRP A 73 17.64 8.49 22.82
CA TRP A 73 17.06 9.84 22.78
C TRP A 73 15.93 9.96 21.74
N GLN A 74 16.04 9.25 20.62
CA GLN A 74 15.01 9.25 19.60
C GLN A 74 13.76 8.44 20.01
N LYS A 75 13.95 7.33 20.74
CA LYS A 75 12.84 6.57 21.36
C LYS A 75 12.10 7.41 22.40
N ALA A 76 12.84 8.15 23.23
CA ALA A 76 12.25 9.05 24.23
C ALA A 76 11.39 10.14 23.59
N GLY A 77 11.84 10.72 22.46
CA GLY A 77 11.06 11.71 21.70
C GLY A 77 9.74 11.17 21.12
N MET A 78 9.72 9.92 20.66
CA MET A 78 8.49 9.29 20.12
C MET A 78 7.50 8.92 21.22
N TYR A 79 7.96 8.40 22.36
CA TYR A 79 7.07 8.14 23.50
C TYR A 79 6.52 9.45 24.08
N ALA A 80 7.32 10.53 24.10
CA ALA A 80 6.87 11.84 24.53
C ALA A 80 5.78 12.43 23.62
N SER A 81 5.83 12.26 22.30
CA SER A 81 4.78 12.79 21.41
C SER A 81 3.45 12.05 21.53
N VAL A 82 3.49 10.73 21.75
CA VAL A 82 2.30 9.90 21.99
C VAL A 82 1.68 10.22 23.36
N LEU A 83 2.51 10.42 24.39
CA LEU A 83 2.06 10.84 25.71
C LEU A 83 1.46 12.26 25.67
N PHE A 84 2.08 13.18 24.91
CA PHE A 84 1.59 14.55 24.74
C PHE A 84 0.25 14.58 23.96
N GLY A 85 0.09 13.74 22.93
CA GLY A 85 -1.18 13.56 22.23
C GLY A 85 -2.29 12.99 23.12
N ALA A 86 -1.95 12.06 24.02
CA ALA A 86 -2.88 11.52 25.03
C ALA A 86 -3.37 12.61 26.00
N VAL A 87 -2.44 13.44 26.49
CA VAL A 87 -2.73 14.53 27.44
C VAL A 87 -3.57 15.63 26.79
N ILE A 88 -3.31 15.98 25.52
CA ILE A 88 -4.11 16.96 24.78
C ILE A 88 -5.54 16.48 24.54
N TYR A 89 -5.74 15.18 24.27
CA TYR A 89 -7.07 14.62 24.06
C TYR A 89 -7.96 14.71 25.30
N LEU A 90 -7.37 14.53 26.49
CA LEU A 90 -8.08 14.61 27.77
C LEU A 90 -8.41 16.06 28.20
N SER A 91 -7.90 17.07 27.49
CA SER A 91 -7.92 18.49 27.91
C SER A 91 -8.81 19.38 27.01
N ASP A 92 -9.79 18.82 26.29
CA ASP A 92 -10.73 19.50 25.37
C ASP A 92 -10.10 20.28 24.18
N TRP A 93 -8.77 20.32 24.05
CA TRP A 93 -8.05 21.05 23.01
C TRP A 93 -7.95 20.25 21.70
N ARG A 94 -9.11 19.95 21.09
CA ARG A 94 -9.25 19.05 19.92
C ARG A 94 -8.44 19.51 18.69
N SER A 95 -8.19 20.82 18.56
CA SER A 95 -7.40 21.41 17.46
C SER A 95 -5.91 21.03 17.50
N MET A 96 -5.35 20.74 18.69
CA MET A 96 -3.93 20.39 18.83
C MET A 96 -3.62 18.89 18.59
N LEU A 97 -4.65 18.05 18.50
CA LEU A 97 -4.51 16.63 18.15
C LEU A 97 -3.99 16.42 16.73
N TRP A 98 -4.47 17.24 15.79
CA TRP A 98 -3.96 17.22 14.41
C TRP A 98 -2.47 17.52 14.34
N LEU A 99 -1.99 18.43 15.20
CA LEU A 99 -0.59 18.80 15.28
C LEU A 99 0.26 17.64 15.85
N ALA A 100 -0.23 16.95 16.88
CA ALA A 100 0.43 15.76 17.43
C ALA A 100 0.47 14.59 16.42
N ILE A 101 -0.61 14.37 15.66
CA ILE A 101 -0.68 13.37 14.59
C ILE A 101 0.32 13.70 13.47
N ILE A 102 0.40 14.97 13.06
CA ILE A 102 1.36 15.44 12.05
C ILE A 102 2.79 15.21 12.53
N ILE A 103 3.12 15.55 13.79
CA ILE A 103 4.44 15.31 14.38
C ILE A 103 4.76 13.81 14.43
N PHE A 104 3.79 12.96 14.78
CA PHE A 104 3.95 11.52 14.79
C PHE A 104 4.22 10.95 13.39
N ILE A 105 3.46 11.39 12.38
CA ILE A 105 3.64 10.98 10.98
C ILE A 105 5.01 11.43 10.45
N ILE A 106 5.43 12.66 10.72
CA ILE A 106 6.76 13.18 10.31
C ILE A 106 7.87 12.33 10.94
N CYS A 107 7.75 12.01 12.24
CA CYS A 107 8.72 11.18 12.94
C CYS A 107 8.78 9.75 12.36
N LEU A 108 7.62 9.18 12.04
CA LEU A 108 7.51 7.86 11.41
C LEU A 108 8.16 7.85 10.02
N ILE A 109 7.92 8.87 9.19
CA ILE A 109 8.52 9.01 7.86
C ILE A 109 10.04 9.12 7.96
N HIS A 110 10.57 9.95 8.87
CA HIS A 110 12.02 10.06 9.09
C HIS A 110 12.65 8.73 9.52
N LEU A 111 11.94 7.97 10.36
CA LEU A 111 12.38 6.66 10.83
C LEU A 111 12.40 5.61 9.70
N LEU A 112 11.38 5.60 8.84
CA LEU A 112 11.34 4.73 7.65
C LEU A 112 12.46 5.08 6.67
N ASN A 113 12.68 6.38 6.41
CA ASN A 113 13.71 6.82 5.46
C ASN A 113 15.12 6.44 5.94
N ARG A 114 15.40 6.54 7.25
CA ARG A 114 16.68 6.06 7.82
C ARG A 114 16.83 4.55 7.71
N LEU A 115 15.75 3.77 7.88
CA LEU A 115 15.79 2.33 7.69
C LEU A 115 16.09 1.96 6.23
N GLN A 116 15.47 2.65 5.28
CA GLN A 116 15.73 2.45 3.85
C GLN A 116 17.17 2.83 3.48
N GLN A 117 17.69 3.96 3.97
CA GLN A 117 19.08 4.37 3.76
C GLN A 117 20.07 3.36 4.34
N ARG A 118 19.80 2.82 5.53
CA ARG A 118 20.64 1.78 6.14
C ARG A 118 20.59 0.47 5.35
N LEU A 119 19.42 0.10 4.82
CA LEU A 119 19.26 -1.11 4.03
C LEU A 119 19.95 -0.99 2.66
N ALA A 120 19.82 0.16 2.00
CA ALA A 120 20.50 0.47 0.74
C ALA A 120 22.03 0.45 0.90
N ASN A 121 22.56 1.01 2.00
CA ASN A 121 23.99 0.94 2.30
C ASN A 121 24.47 -0.51 2.54
N LEU A 122 23.67 -1.35 3.19
CA LEU A 122 23.99 -2.78 3.38
C LEU A 122 23.94 -3.57 2.07
N GLU A 123 22.96 -3.29 1.20
CA GLU A 123 22.79 -3.93 -0.10
C GLU A 123 23.93 -3.57 -1.07
N GLN A 124 24.37 -2.30 -1.05
CA GLN A 124 25.51 -1.83 -1.83
C GLN A 124 26.84 -2.48 -1.40
N HIS A 125 27.03 -2.72 -0.10
CA HIS A 125 28.23 -3.42 0.40
C HIS A 125 28.18 -4.94 0.18
N HIS A 126 27.00 -5.57 0.25
CA HIS A 126 26.85 -6.98 -0.12
C HIS A 126 27.18 -7.21 -1.60
N SER A 127 26.72 -6.29 -2.47
CA SER A 127 27.02 -6.29 -3.91
C SER A 127 28.52 -6.12 -4.22
N LEU A 128 29.26 -5.40 -3.36
CA LEU A 128 30.72 -5.22 -3.48
C LEU A 128 31.51 -6.40 -2.88
N ALA A 129 30.93 -7.17 -1.97
CA ALA A 129 31.56 -8.34 -1.34
C ALA A 129 31.37 -9.64 -2.16
N GLU A 130 30.36 -9.70 -3.03
CA GLU A 130 30.07 -10.85 -3.89
C GLU A 130 30.49 -10.74 -5.38
N PRO A 131 31.69 -10.21 -5.74
CA PRO A 131 32.33 -10.51 -7.03
C PRO A 131 33.31 -11.71 -6.99
N SER A 132 33.33 -12.51 -5.92
CA SER A 132 34.41 -13.50 -5.71
C SER A 132 33.98 -14.97 -5.61
N LEU A 133 32.71 -15.31 -5.84
CA LEU A 133 32.21 -16.69 -5.68
C LEU A 133 31.74 -17.35 -6.99
N LEU A 134 32.44 -17.10 -8.10
CA LEU A 134 32.49 -18.06 -9.21
C LEU A 134 33.85 -18.78 -9.16
N PRO A 135 33.92 -20.12 -9.26
CA PRO A 135 35.19 -20.84 -9.18
C PRO A 135 36.11 -20.45 -10.33
N LEU A 136 37.24 -19.81 -10.03
CA LEU A 136 38.39 -19.74 -10.93
C LEU A 136 39.03 -21.14 -10.97
N PRO A 137 39.06 -21.81 -12.14
CA PRO A 137 40.36 -22.05 -12.76
C PRO A 137 40.30 -22.10 -14.30
N ALA A 138 40.90 -21.10 -14.97
CA ALA A 138 41.39 -21.21 -16.37
C ALA A 138 42.11 -19.93 -16.84
N ARG A 139 41.68 -18.75 -16.40
CA ARG A 139 42.12 -17.49 -17.01
C ARG A 139 43.47 -16.94 -16.48
N GLN A 140 43.87 -17.31 -15.27
CA GLN A 140 45.13 -16.82 -14.67
C GLN A 140 46.38 -17.57 -15.15
N LEU A 141 46.24 -18.81 -15.65
CA LEU A 141 47.37 -19.53 -16.24
C LEU A 141 47.74 -18.96 -17.62
N GLN A 142 46.74 -18.54 -18.41
CA GLN A 142 46.95 -18.03 -19.76
C GLN A 142 47.62 -16.63 -19.77
N SER A 143 47.21 -15.74 -18.87
CA SER A 143 47.79 -14.40 -18.75
C SER A 143 49.24 -14.40 -18.23
N ARG A 144 49.64 -15.41 -17.47
CA ARG A 144 51.03 -15.54 -16.98
C ARG A 144 51.96 -16.06 -18.07
N GLN A 145 51.44 -16.89 -18.98
CA GLN A 145 52.20 -17.48 -20.08
C GLN A 145 52.37 -16.51 -21.27
N GLU A 146 51.41 -15.62 -21.51
CA GLU A 146 51.51 -14.57 -22.54
C GLU A 146 52.53 -13.46 -22.18
N ALA A 147 52.63 -13.11 -20.88
CA ALA A 147 53.53 -12.07 -20.39
C ALA A 147 55.02 -12.49 -20.39
N GLU A 148 55.29 -13.79 -20.33
CA GLU A 148 56.65 -14.35 -20.36
C GLU A 148 57.18 -14.46 -21.80
N ILE A 149 56.30 -14.54 -22.82
CA ILE A 149 56.68 -14.62 -24.25
C ILE A 149 57.00 -13.23 -24.84
N LEU A 150 56.37 -12.16 -24.34
CA LEU A 150 56.52 -10.80 -24.89
C LEU A 150 57.71 -10.01 -24.32
N SER A 151 58.38 -10.50 -23.29
CA SER A 151 59.47 -9.76 -22.61
C SER A 151 60.88 -10.07 -23.16
N GLU A 152 61.02 -11.02 -24.10
CA GLU A 152 62.32 -11.47 -24.62
C GLU A 152 62.66 -10.93 -26.03
N GLN A 153 61.97 -9.90 -26.52
CA GLN A 153 62.32 -9.30 -27.81
C GLN A 153 62.31 -7.76 -27.78
N ILE A 154 63.55 -7.23 -27.76
CA ILE A 154 64.04 -6.06 -28.52
C ILE A 154 64.15 -4.72 -27.75
N PHE A 155 65.39 -4.41 -27.37
CA PHE A 155 66.05 -3.09 -27.52
C PHE A 155 67.17 -3.25 -28.58
N PRO A 156 67.88 -2.21 -29.12
CA PRO A 156 67.88 -0.76 -28.83
C PRO A 156 67.95 0.18 -30.09
N SER A 157 67.95 1.51 -29.88
CA SER A 157 68.90 2.55 -30.38
C SER A 157 68.27 3.94 -30.63
N GLY A 158 68.87 5.01 -30.05
CA GLY A 158 68.50 6.44 -30.23
C GLY A 158 69.46 7.17 -31.20
N PRO A 159 69.76 8.51 -31.08
CA PRO A 159 69.09 9.61 -30.36
C PRO A 159 69.09 11.01 -31.10
N ALA A 160 68.48 12.03 -30.45
CA ALA A 160 69.00 13.42 -30.21
C ALA A 160 68.47 14.70 -30.94
N HIS A 161 68.38 15.76 -30.10
CA HIS A 161 68.40 17.25 -30.27
C HIS A 161 67.06 18.01 -30.38
N THR A 162 66.56 18.80 -29.39
CA THR A 162 66.96 20.04 -28.64
C THR A 162 66.66 21.39 -29.32
N GLY A 163 65.85 22.24 -28.63
CA GLY A 163 66.08 23.70 -28.53
C GLY A 163 64.91 24.67 -28.82
N SER A 164 64.32 25.26 -27.76
CA SER A 164 64.06 26.71 -27.46
C SER A 164 63.65 27.70 -28.59
N SER A 165 62.78 28.73 -28.47
CA SER A 165 62.28 29.54 -27.34
C SER A 165 61.37 30.72 -27.82
N VAL A 166 60.58 31.31 -26.89
CA VAL A 166 60.18 32.75 -26.73
C VAL A 166 58.88 33.32 -27.39
N THR A 167 57.87 33.51 -26.52
CA THR A 167 57.08 34.72 -26.09
C THR A 167 56.74 35.87 -27.05
N GLU A 168 55.45 36.25 -27.21
CA GLU A 168 54.72 37.41 -26.60
C GLU A 168 53.28 37.62 -27.20
N PRO A 169 52.38 38.50 -26.68
CA PRO A 169 51.05 38.10 -26.22
C PRO A 169 49.86 38.92 -26.83
N ASP A 170 48.68 38.65 -26.27
CA ASP A 170 47.51 39.53 -26.17
C ASP A 170 46.59 39.74 -27.40
N ARG A 171 45.53 38.92 -27.46
CA ARG A 171 44.23 39.34 -27.99
C ARG A 171 43.09 38.82 -27.11
N VAL A 172 42.46 39.77 -26.43
CA VAL A 172 41.17 39.67 -25.74
C VAL A 172 40.12 38.99 -26.63
N PRO A 173 39.23 38.12 -26.09
CA PRO A 173 38.27 37.37 -26.88
C PRO A 173 37.15 38.29 -27.39
N ALA A 174 36.89 38.26 -28.70
CA ALA A 174 35.67 38.80 -29.27
C ALA A 174 34.48 37.93 -28.84
N VAL A 175 33.59 38.51 -28.04
CA VAL A 175 32.30 37.93 -27.68
C VAL A 175 31.49 37.70 -28.97
N ALA A 176 31.23 36.42 -29.27
CA ALA A 176 30.24 36.05 -30.27
C ALA A 176 28.84 36.39 -29.72
N PRO A 177 27.94 36.98 -30.52
CA PRO A 177 26.57 37.22 -30.08
C PRO A 177 25.85 35.87 -29.96
N GLU A 178 25.29 35.59 -28.79
CA GLU A 178 24.37 34.47 -28.57
C GLU A 178 23.18 34.57 -29.54
N PRO A 179 22.75 33.45 -30.16
CA PRO A 179 21.48 33.44 -30.88
C PRO A 179 20.36 33.58 -29.83
N ALA A 180 19.62 34.68 -29.91
CA ALA A 180 18.43 34.88 -29.09
C ALA A 180 17.52 33.65 -29.18
N ALA A 181 17.20 33.06 -28.01
CA ALA A 181 16.32 31.92 -27.89
C ALA A 181 15.02 32.17 -28.65
N ALA A 182 14.82 31.46 -29.77
CA ALA A 182 13.56 31.48 -30.49
C ALA A 182 12.49 30.88 -29.58
N SER A 183 11.61 31.74 -29.07
CA SER A 183 10.50 31.34 -28.22
C SER A 183 9.64 30.30 -28.94
N TRP A 184 9.24 29.25 -28.24
CA TRP A 184 8.46 28.11 -28.78
C TRP A 184 7.10 28.49 -29.38
N TRP A 185 6.66 29.73 -29.16
CA TRP A 185 5.46 30.33 -29.74
C TRP A 185 5.70 31.02 -31.09
N GLN A 186 6.95 31.26 -31.47
CA GLN A 186 7.32 31.89 -32.75
C GLN A 186 6.77 31.15 -33.97
N PRO A 187 6.74 29.80 -34.03
CA PRO A 187 6.09 29.09 -35.12
C PRO A 187 4.59 29.36 -35.22
N ALA A 188 3.90 29.51 -34.07
CA ALA A 188 2.48 29.83 -34.01
C ALA A 188 2.19 31.27 -34.48
N ILE A 189 3.02 32.23 -34.09
CA ILE A 189 2.91 33.63 -34.54
C ILE A 189 3.26 33.74 -36.04
N ASN A 190 4.31 33.07 -36.50
CA ASN A 190 4.71 33.11 -37.91
C ASN A 190 3.66 32.44 -38.82
N TRP A 191 3.01 31.37 -38.34
CA TRP A 191 1.84 30.75 -38.98
C TRP A 191 0.61 31.67 -38.98
N MET A 192 0.43 32.47 -37.92
CA MET A 192 -0.64 33.46 -37.80
C MET A 192 -0.45 34.68 -38.70
N VAL A 193 0.78 34.98 -39.14
CA VAL A 193 1.07 36.07 -40.10
C VAL A 193 1.09 35.58 -41.56
N HIS A 194 1.63 34.40 -41.89
CA HIS A 194 1.91 34.01 -43.30
C HIS A 194 1.08 32.86 -43.95
N GLY A 195 0.16 32.18 -43.25
CA GLY A 195 -0.61 31.02 -43.74
C GLY A 195 -1.98 31.30 -44.42
N ASN A 196 -2.53 30.26 -45.08
CA ASN A 196 -3.80 30.26 -45.86
C ASN A 196 -5.02 30.72 -45.03
N PRO A 197 -5.75 31.79 -45.45
CA PRO A 197 -6.86 32.35 -44.69
C PRO A 197 -8.02 31.36 -44.48
N ILE A 198 -8.25 30.44 -45.41
CA ILE A 198 -9.34 29.45 -45.31
C ILE A 198 -9.08 28.46 -44.18
N LEU A 199 -7.83 27.96 -44.04
CA LEU A 199 -7.45 27.05 -42.96
C LEU A 199 -7.57 27.74 -41.59
N ARG A 200 -7.27 29.04 -41.51
CA ARG A 200 -7.42 29.82 -40.27
C ARG A 200 -8.87 29.96 -39.84
N VAL A 201 -9.75 30.29 -40.78
CA VAL A 201 -11.20 30.36 -40.51
C VAL A 201 -11.71 28.98 -40.08
N ALA A 202 -11.28 27.91 -40.74
CA ALA A 202 -11.67 26.55 -40.37
C ALA A 202 -11.20 26.16 -38.96
N VAL A 203 -9.95 26.47 -38.58
CA VAL A 203 -9.43 26.19 -37.22
C VAL A 203 -10.11 27.06 -36.17
N ALA A 204 -10.37 28.34 -36.46
CA ALA A 204 -11.08 29.23 -35.54
C ALA A 204 -12.53 28.75 -35.30
N VAL A 205 -13.24 28.39 -36.37
CA VAL A 205 -14.59 27.82 -36.30
C VAL A 205 -14.58 26.46 -35.59
N LEU A 206 -13.58 25.61 -35.84
CA LEU A 206 -13.42 24.33 -35.15
C LEU A 206 -13.17 24.55 -33.66
N MET A 207 -12.33 25.51 -33.28
CA MET A 207 -12.00 25.79 -31.89
C MET A 207 -13.20 26.37 -31.14
N ILE A 208 -13.95 27.29 -31.77
CA ILE A 208 -15.25 27.75 -31.29
C ILE A 208 -16.22 26.57 -31.17
N GLY A 209 -16.25 25.69 -32.18
CA GLY A 209 -17.05 24.47 -32.19
C GLY A 209 -16.72 23.57 -31.02
N VAL A 210 -15.44 23.32 -30.71
CA VAL A 210 -14.99 22.51 -29.57
C VAL A 210 -15.37 23.18 -28.25
N ILE A 211 -15.16 24.49 -28.11
CA ILE A 211 -15.56 25.23 -26.89
C ILE A 211 -17.08 25.16 -26.69
N LEU A 212 -17.86 25.32 -27.76
CA LEU A 212 -19.32 25.18 -27.73
C LEU A 212 -19.73 23.73 -27.48
N LEU A 213 -19.02 22.74 -28.00
CA LEU A 213 -19.26 21.33 -27.73
C LEU A 213 -18.97 20.98 -26.27
N LEU A 214 -17.88 21.53 -25.71
CA LEU A 214 -17.53 21.38 -24.29
C LEU A 214 -18.54 22.09 -23.39
N ARG A 215 -18.97 23.30 -23.79
CA ARG A 215 -20.02 24.04 -23.08
C ARG A 215 -21.35 23.30 -23.14
N PHE A 216 -21.73 22.79 -24.30
CA PHE A 216 -22.91 21.95 -24.51
C PHE A 216 -22.80 20.65 -23.69
N ALA A 217 -21.63 20.01 -23.66
CA ALA A 217 -21.39 18.85 -22.80
C ALA A 217 -21.49 19.22 -21.32
N SER A 218 -20.99 20.37 -20.89
CA SER A 218 -21.08 20.82 -19.51
C SER A 218 -22.51 21.18 -19.09
N GLU A 219 -23.25 21.90 -19.94
CA GLU A 219 -24.59 22.42 -19.67
C GLU A 219 -25.69 21.37 -19.89
N HIS A 220 -25.59 20.53 -20.93
CA HIS A 220 -26.62 19.55 -21.29
C HIS A 220 -26.23 18.10 -20.98
N TRP A 221 -24.94 17.78 -20.93
CA TRP A 221 -24.45 16.47 -20.51
C TRP A 221 -24.17 16.47 -19.02
N GLN A 222 -25.21 16.80 -18.24
CA GLN A 222 -25.25 16.36 -16.86
C GLN A 222 -25.37 14.83 -16.88
N LEU A 223 -24.24 14.13 -17.07
CA LEU A 223 -24.16 12.67 -17.01
C LEU A 223 -24.93 12.26 -15.77
N SER A 224 -25.97 11.44 -15.96
CA SER A 224 -26.73 10.91 -14.83
C SER A 224 -25.74 10.30 -13.84
N LEU A 225 -26.05 10.43 -12.55
CA LEU A 225 -25.15 9.94 -11.51
C LEU A 225 -24.74 8.48 -11.75
N GLY A 226 -25.66 7.67 -12.29
CA GLY A 226 -25.39 6.30 -12.71
C GLY A 226 -24.34 6.14 -13.82
N PHE A 227 -24.30 7.00 -14.83
CA PHE A 227 -23.25 6.95 -15.85
C PHE A 227 -21.88 7.31 -15.29
N ARG A 228 -21.80 8.29 -14.38
CA ARG A 228 -20.54 8.67 -13.73
C ARG A 228 -19.98 7.54 -12.88
N LEU A 229 -20.83 6.93 -12.06
CA LEU A 229 -20.47 5.78 -11.23
C LEU A 229 -20.15 4.56 -12.09
N GLY A 230 -20.90 4.32 -13.16
CA GLY A 230 -20.59 3.26 -14.13
C GLY A 230 -19.20 3.42 -14.75
N PHE A 231 -18.83 4.64 -15.14
CA PHE A 231 -17.50 4.94 -15.67
C PHE A 231 -16.39 4.69 -14.64
N ILE A 232 -16.58 5.10 -13.38
CA ILE A 232 -15.63 4.84 -12.29
C ILE A 232 -15.50 3.33 -12.04
N ALA A 233 -16.61 2.58 -12.04
CA ALA A 233 -16.59 1.13 -11.91
C ALA A 233 -15.85 0.46 -13.08
N CYS A 234 -16.04 0.93 -14.31
CA CYS A 234 -15.31 0.46 -15.49
C CYS A 234 -13.80 0.73 -15.38
N ILE A 235 -13.40 1.91 -14.90
CA ILE A 235 -11.99 2.22 -14.63
C ILE A 235 -11.43 1.28 -13.56
N GLY A 236 -12.16 1.07 -12.46
CA GLY A 236 -11.77 0.12 -11.41
C GLY A 236 -11.57 -1.29 -11.98
N GLY A 237 -12.49 -1.75 -12.84
CA GLY A 237 -12.40 -3.03 -13.53
C GLY A 237 -11.20 -3.11 -14.47
N ALA A 238 -10.93 -2.05 -15.23
CA ALA A 238 -9.77 -1.97 -16.12
C ALA A 238 -8.44 -2.02 -15.33
N ILE A 239 -8.37 -1.32 -14.19
CA ILE A 239 -7.21 -1.37 -13.28
C ILE A 239 -7.02 -2.79 -12.74
N THR A 240 -8.09 -3.45 -12.30
CA THR A 240 -8.02 -4.84 -11.83
C THR A 240 -7.59 -5.80 -12.95
N PHE A 241 -8.11 -5.65 -14.16
CA PHE A 241 -7.73 -6.46 -15.31
C PHE A 241 -6.26 -6.25 -15.70
N PHE A 242 -5.80 -4.99 -15.70
CA PHE A 242 -4.40 -4.66 -15.97
C PHE A 242 -3.47 -5.24 -14.89
N GLY A 243 -3.87 -5.13 -13.62
CA GLY A 243 -3.17 -5.77 -12.50
C GLY A 243 -3.14 -7.31 -12.64
N TYR A 244 -4.18 -7.93 -13.17
CA TYR A 244 -4.20 -9.37 -13.47
C TYR A 244 -3.21 -9.75 -14.60
N SER A 245 -3.13 -8.95 -15.66
CA SER A 245 -2.16 -9.18 -16.75
C SER A 245 -0.70 -9.06 -16.27
N LEU A 246 -0.43 -8.13 -15.34
CA LEU A 246 0.91 -7.90 -14.79
C LEU A 246 1.39 -8.98 -13.81
N GLN A 247 0.54 -9.94 -13.45
CA GLN A 247 0.86 -11.01 -12.48
C GLN A 247 2.14 -11.79 -12.85
N LYS A 248 2.40 -11.99 -14.15
CA LYS A 248 3.57 -12.74 -14.63
C LYS A 248 4.91 -12.03 -14.40
N ARG A 249 4.91 -10.69 -14.27
CA ARG A 249 6.14 -9.90 -14.10
C ARG A 249 6.41 -9.56 -12.64
N ASN A 250 5.39 -9.12 -11.91
CA ASN A 250 5.53 -8.77 -10.49
C ASN A 250 4.22 -9.04 -9.75
N LEU A 251 4.17 -10.17 -9.03
CA LEU A 251 2.98 -10.61 -8.29
C LEU A 251 2.54 -9.60 -7.22
N LEU A 252 3.48 -9.03 -6.47
CA LEU A 252 3.15 -8.10 -5.37
C LEU A 252 2.54 -6.81 -5.90
N PHE A 253 3.11 -6.25 -6.96
CA PHE A 253 2.57 -5.07 -7.62
C PHE A 253 1.22 -5.35 -8.27
N ALA A 254 1.09 -6.49 -8.95
CA ALA A 254 -0.17 -6.95 -9.56
C ALA A 254 -1.30 -7.06 -8.52
N VAL A 255 -1.03 -7.71 -7.39
CA VAL A 255 -1.97 -7.88 -6.28
C VAL A 255 -2.37 -6.54 -5.65
N ALA A 256 -1.41 -5.63 -5.46
CA ALA A 256 -1.69 -4.29 -4.95
C ALA A 256 -2.59 -3.50 -5.92
N LEU A 257 -2.27 -3.51 -7.22
CA LEU A 257 -3.03 -2.81 -8.25
C LEU A 257 -4.45 -3.38 -8.39
N GLN A 258 -4.59 -4.71 -8.35
CA GLN A 258 -5.89 -5.37 -8.33
C GLN A 258 -6.72 -4.98 -7.11
N GLY A 259 -6.09 -4.94 -5.94
CA GLY A 259 -6.75 -4.53 -4.70
C GLY A 259 -7.30 -3.11 -4.77
N VAL A 260 -6.55 -2.17 -5.36
CA VAL A 260 -7.04 -0.79 -5.59
C VAL A 260 -8.24 -0.78 -6.53
N GLY A 261 -8.18 -1.46 -7.67
CA GLY A 261 -9.30 -1.52 -8.61
C GLY A 261 -10.57 -2.12 -8.00
N LEU A 262 -10.43 -3.19 -7.21
CA LEU A 262 -11.54 -3.83 -6.51
C LEU A 262 -12.13 -2.96 -5.39
N ALA A 263 -11.28 -2.23 -4.66
CA ALA A 263 -11.71 -1.28 -3.65
C ALA A 263 -12.48 -0.09 -4.27
N VAL A 264 -12.04 0.41 -5.43
CA VAL A 264 -12.74 1.44 -6.19
C VAL A 264 -14.12 0.94 -6.63
N ILE A 265 -14.21 -0.29 -7.14
CA ILE A 265 -15.51 -0.89 -7.51
C ILE A 265 -16.41 -0.99 -6.28
N PHE A 266 -15.92 -1.54 -5.16
CA PHE A 266 -16.67 -1.66 -3.91
C PHE A 266 -17.23 -0.32 -3.45
N LEU A 267 -16.39 0.71 -3.38
CA LEU A 267 -16.80 2.05 -2.97
C LEU A 267 -17.81 2.64 -3.95
N THR A 268 -17.65 2.39 -5.24
CA THR A 268 -18.60 2.84 -6.27
C THR A 268 -19.97 2.18 -6.09
N LEU A 269 -20.03 0.88 -5.78
CA LEU A 269 -21.29 0.19 -5.47
C LEU A 269 -21.96 0.78 -4.22
N VAL A 270 -21.17 1.04 -3.18
CA VAL A 270 -21.64 1.68 -1.94
C VAL A 270 -22.31 3.02 -2.26
N PHE A 271 -21.61 3.88 -3.01
CA PHE A 271 -22.13 5.19 -3.41
C PHE A 271 -23.37 5.05 -4.30
N ALA A 272 -23.36 4.10 -5.24
CA ALA A 272 -24.49 3.87 -6.13
C ALA A 272 -25.76 3.46 -5.37
N HIS A 273 -25.62 2.66 -4.32
CA HIS A 273 -26.75 2.33 -3.46
C HIS A 273 -27.18 3.51 -2.58
N HIS A 274 -26.23 4.20 -1.94
CA HIS A 274 -26.51 5.33 -1.04
C HIS A 274 -27.25 6.48 -1.74
N TYR A 275 -26.87 6.81 -2.97
CA TYR A 275 -27.51 7.88 -3.76
C TYR A 275 -28.69 7.41 -4.62
N GLY A 276 -29.20 6.19 -4.40
CA GLY A 276 -30.41 5.69 -5.06
C GLY A 276 -30.26 5.37 -6.55
N VAL A 277 -29.03 5.32 -7.08
CA VAL A 277 -28.78 4.82 -8.46
C VAL A 277 -29.15 3.34 -8.55
N ILE A 278 -28.84 2.57 -7.50
CA ILE A 278 -29.29 1.19 -7.33
C ILE A 278 -30.28 1.17 -6.17
N ALA A 279 -31.55 1.46 -6.48
CA ALA A 279 -32.62 1.53 -5.49
C ALA A 279 -32.99 0.15 -4.91
N SER A 280 -32.83 -0.93 -5.68
CA SER A 280 -33.11 -2.29 -5.19
C SER A 280 -31.98 -2.80 -4.31
N LEU A 281 -32.32 -3.09 -3.05
CA LEU A 281 -31.43 -3.79 -2.12
C LEU A 281 -30.98 -5.16 -2.67
N SER A 282 -31.91 -5.94 -3.26
CA SER A 282 -31.59 -7.25 -3.85
C SER A 282 -30.52 -7.15 -4.95
N ILE A 283 -30.63 -6.17 -5.84
CA ILE A 283 -29.63 -5.96 -6.92
C ILE A 283 -28.29 -5.53 -6.32
N ALA A 284 -28.29 -4.60 -5.37
CA ALA A 284 -27.07 -4.17 -4.70
C ALA A 284 -26.36 -5.35 -4.00
N SER A 285 -27.11 -6.17 -3.24
CA SER A 285 -26.58 -7.36 -2.57
C SER A 285 -26.01 -8.39 -3.56
N MET A 286 -26.68 -8.62 -4.71
CA MET A 286 -26.15 -9.50 -5.75
C MET A 286 -24.84 -8.99 -6.34
N LEU A 287 -24.73 -7.68 -6.59
CA LEU A 287 -23.52 -7.06 -7.11
C LEU A 287 -22.35 -7.11 -6.10
N PHE A 288 -22.61 -6.85 -4.80
CA PHE A 288 -21.60 -7.03 -3.76
C PHE A 288 -21.17 -8.50 -3.63
N ALA A 289 -22.12 -9.43 -3.65
CA ALA A 289 -21.80 -10.86 -3.63
C ALA A 289 -20.95 -11.28 -4.83
N ALA A 290 -21.29 -10.82 -6.04
CA ALA A 290 -20.49 -11.07 -7.23
C ALA A 290 -19.07 -10.50 -7.10
N LEU A 291 -18.92 -9.27 -6.59
CA LEU A 291 -17.62 -8.65 -6.34
C LEU A 291 -16.77 -9.44 -5.33
N LEU A 292 -17.39 -9.91 -4.24
CA LEU A 292 -16.73 -10.74 -3.23
C LEU A 292 -16.30 -12.11 -3.78
N ILE A 293 -17.15 -12.76 -4.58
CA ILE A 293 -16.83 -14.02 -5.24
C ILE A 293 -15.65 -13.83 -6.19
N VAL A 294 -15.66 -12.79 -7.02
CA VAL A 294 -14.55 -12.47 -7.94
C VAL A 294 -13.26 -12.21 -7.18
N THR A 295 -13.31 -11.40 -6.12
CA THR A 295 -12.12 -11.08 -5.30
C THR A 295 -11.57 -12.31 -4.60
N SER A 296 -12.43 -13.15 -4.03
CA SER A 296 -12.06 -14.39 -3.35
C SER A 296 -11.46 -15.40 -4.34
N TYR A 297 -12.07 -15.55 -5.52
CA TYR A 297 -11.54 -16.38 -6.60
C TYR A 297 -10.16 -15.91 -7.08
N LEU A 298 -9.98 -14.60 -7.29
CA LEU A 298 -8.67 -14.02 -7.64
C LEU A 298 -7.63 -14.28 -6.55
N SER A 299 -8.00 -14.14 -5.29
CA SER A 299 -7.11 -14.42 -4.16
C SER A 299 -6.64 -15.87 -4.15
N LEU A 300 -7.55 -16.82 -4.32
CA LEU A 300 -7.23 -18.25 -4.37
C LEU A 300 -6.36 -18.59 -5.58
N LYS A 301 -6.73 -18.10 -6.77
CA LYS A 301 -5.99 -18.35 -8.01
C LYS A 301 -4.55 -17.85 -7.97
N GLN A 302 -4.31 -16.74 -7.29
CA GLN A 302 -2.99 -16.11 -7.23
C GLN A 302 -2.23 -16.46 -5.93
N HIS A 303 -2.80 -17.30 -5.07
CA HIS A 303 -2.32 -17.58 -3.71
C HIS A 303 -2.00 -16.29 -2.91
N ALA A 304 -2.77 -15.22 -3.15
CA ALA A 304 -2.50 -13.88 -2.64
C ALA A 304 -3.37 -13.58 -1.41
N VAL A 305 -2.78 -13.73 -0.22
CA VAL A 305 -3.44 -13.49 1.09
C VAL A 305 -4.05 -12.09 1.16
N TYR A 306 -3.38 -11.08 0.62
CA TYR A 306 -3.83 -9.68 0.71
C TYR A 306 -5.18 -9.45 0.02
N LEU A 307 -5.45 -10.13 -1.10
CA LEU A 307 -6.77 -10.06 -1.75
C LEU A 307 -7.86 -10.74 -0.93
N ALA A 308 -7.55 -11.82 -0.21
CA ALA A 308 -8.51 -12.44 0.68
C ALA A 308 -8.80 -11.57 1.90
N ILE A 309 -7.79 -10.89 2.45
CA ILE A 309 -7.99 -9.90 3.51
C ILE A 309 -8.88 -8.76 3.00
N LEU A 310 -8.66 -8.28 1.78
CA LEU A 310 -9.51 -7.26 1.16
C LEU A 310 -10.95 -7.76 0.98
N ALA A 311 -11.15 -8.96 0.44
CA ALA A 311 -12.48 -9.57 0.31
C ALA A 311 -13.18 -9.67 1.65
N LEU A 312 -12.47 -10.15 2.68
CA LEU A 312 -12.99 -10.29 4.03
C LEU A 312 -13.39 -8.93 4.62
N GLY A 313 -12.55 -7.90 4.43
CA GLY A 313 -12.84 -6.54 4.86
C GLY A 313 -14.09 -5.97 4.18
N MET A 314 -14.21 -6.13 2.85
CA MET A 314 -15.40 -5.72 2.10
C MET A 314 -16.66 -6.46 2.57
N ALA A 315 -16.56 -7.77 2.85
CA ALA A 315 -17.68 -8.57 3.29
C ALA A 315 -18.22 -8.10 4.65
N TYR A 316 -17.35 -7.84 5.61
CA TYR A 316 -17.75 -7.31 6.92
C TYR A 316 -18.23 -5.86 6.87
N ALA A 317 -17.67 -5.04 5.99
CA ALA A 317 -18.07 -3.65 5.83
C ALA A 317 -19.44 -3.51 5.14
N ALA A 318 -19.81 -4.40 4.23
CA ALA A 318 -21.02 -4.28 3.41
C ALA A 318 -22.31 -3.93 4.19
N PRO A 319 -22.72 -4.65 5.25
CA PRO A 319 -23.93 -4.32 5.99
C PRO A 319 -23.84 -3.01 6.79
N LEU A 320 -22.64 -2.58 7.17
CA LEU A 320 -22.43 -1.33 7.94
C LEU A 320 -22.54 -0.09 7.06
N VAL A 321 -22.25 -0.26 5.77
CA VAL A 321 -22.18 0.83 4.81
C VAL A 321 -23.55 1.09 4.15
N ILE A 322 -24.45 0.11 4.19
CA ILE A 322 -25.85 0.28 3.80
C ILE A 322 -26.55 1.02 4.95
N PRO A 323 -27.07 2.24 4.74
CA PRO A 323 -27.76 2.97 5.81
C PRO A 323 -28.98 2.16 6.26
N GLN A 324 -28.91 1.59 7.45
CA GLN A 324 -30.05 0.95 8.11
C GLN A 324 -30.37 1.74 9.38
N TYR A 325 -31.63 2.18 9.50
CA TYR A 325 -32.08 2.97 10.65
C TYR A 325 -32.00 2.20 11.97
N HIS A 326 -32.14 0.87 11.93
CA HIS A 326 -31.91 -0.05 13.04
C HIS A 326 -31.38 -1.37 12.47
N PRO A 327 -30.11 -1.75 12.69
CA PRO A 327 -29.61 -3.04 12.26
C PRO A 327 -30.27 -4.14 13.09
N ASP A 328 -31.07 -5.00 12.47
CA ASP A 328 -31.59 -6.19 13.14
C ASP A 328 -30.40 -7.07 13.58
N THR A 329 -30.28 -7.23 14.90
CA THR A 329 -29.14 -7.93 15.51
C THR A 329 -29.07 -9.38 15.05
N VAL A 330 -30.22 -10.05 14.88
CA VAL A 330 -30.31 -11.43 14.39
C VAL A 330 -29.75 -11.52 12.97
N PHE A 331 -30.20 -10.63 12.08
CA PHE A 331 -29.75 -10.59 10.69
C PHE A 331 -28.25 -10.34 10.59
N LEU A 332 -27.71 -9.36 11.32
CA LEU A 332 -26.30 -9.01 11.25
C LEU A 332 -25.40 -10.15 11.74
N LEU A 333 -25.77 -10.78 12.86
CA LEU A 333 -25.01 -11.91 13.40
C LEU A 333 -25.10 -13.14 12.48
N GLY A 334 -26.27 -13.42 11.92
CA GLY A 334 -26.45 -14.49 10.93
C GLY A 334 -25.65 -14.25 9.65
N TYR A 335 -25.54 -12.99 9.21
CA TYR A 335 -24.71 -12.60 8.08
C TYR A 335 -23.20 -12.80 8.38
N TYR A 336 -22.73 -12.41 9.56
CA TYR A 336 -21.34 -12.67 9.97
C TYR A 336 -21.03 -14.16 10.09
N LEU A 337 -21.98 -14.97 10.54
CA LEU A 337 -21.85 -16.42 10.56
C LEU A 337 -21.64 -16.99 9.16
N LEU A 338 -22.40 -16.50 8.17
CA LEU A 338 -22.24 -16.89 6.77
C LEU A 338 -20.87 -16.50 6.21
N ILE A 339 -20.37 -15.30 6.53
CA ILE A 339 -19.00 -14.88 6.17
C ILE A 339 -17.97 -15.80 6.81
N ASN A 340 -18.10 -16.09 8.10
CA ASN A 340 -17.19 -16.97 8.82
C ASN A 340 -17.18 -18.38 8.22
N LEU A 341 -18.33 -18.88 7.76
CA LEU A 341 -18.42 -20.14 7.05
C LEU A 341 -17.71 -20.08 5.70
N ALA A 342 -17.84 -18.98 4.95
CA ALA A 342 -17.09 -18.77 3.72
C ALA A 342 -15.57 -18.72 3.98
N VAL A 343 -15.13 -18.08 5.06
CA VAL A 343 -13.72 -18.08 5.51
C VAL A 343 -13.26 -19.50 5.85
N ALA A 344 -14.11 -20.32 6.47
CA ALA A 344 -13.83 -21.72 6.73
C ALA A 344 -13.59 -22.49 5.41
N VAL A 345 -14.47 -22.31 4.42
CA VAL A 345 -14.35 -22.89 3.07
C VAL A 345 -13.06 -22.46 2.38
N VAL A 346 -12.73 -21.18 2.40
CA VAL A 346 -11.46 -20.67 1.85
C VAL A 346 -10.26 -21.30 2.56
N ASN A 347 -10.33 -21.48 3.89
CA ASN A 347 -9.26 -22.11 4.66
C ASN A 347 -9.07 -23.60 4.39
N PHE A 348 -10.13 -24.31 3.96
CA PHE A 348 -10.01 -25.69 3.50
C PHE A 348 -9.10 -25.80 2.28
N VAL A 349 -9.21 -24.85 1.35
CA VAL A 349 -8.35 -24.79 0.17
C VAL A 349 -6.96 -24.28 0.56
N GLN A 350 -6.89 -23.24 1.40
CA GLN A 350 -5.66 -22.54 1.69
C GLN A 350 -5.60 -22.05 3.13
N SER A 351 -4.70 -22.63 3.92
CA SER A 351 -4.66 -22.51 5.40
C SER A 351 -4.06 -21.20 5.92
N TRP A 352 -4.60 -20.06 5.48
CA TRP A 352 -4.15 -18.74 5.91
C TRP A 352 -4.66 -18.40 7.32
N LYS A 353 -3.81 -18.60 8.33
CA LYS A 353 -4.12 -18.30 9.75
C LYS A 353 -4.74 -16.92 9.93
N ILE A 354 -4.24 -15.93 9.20
CA ILE A 354 -4.59 -14.52 9.41
C ILE A 354 -6.07 -14.22 9.14
N LEU A 355 -6.72 -14.94 8.21
CA LEU A 355 -8.15 -14.79 7.95
C LEU A 355 -8.99 -15.17 9.17
N ASN A 356 -8.63 -16.26 9.84
CA ASN A 356 -9.38 -16.78 11.00
C ASN A 356 -9.29 -15.83 12.19
N HIS A 357 -8.10 -15.27 12.38
CA HIS A 357 -7.87 -14.24 13.37
C HIS A 357 -8.74 -13.01 13.09
N ILE A 358 -8.70 -12.47 11.87
CA ILE A 358 -9.53 -11.31 11.49
C ILE A 358 -11.02 -11.61 11.72
N ALA A 359 -11.49 -12.74 11.21
CA ALA A 359 -12.85 -13.20 11.34
C ALA A 359 -13.30 -13.30 12.81
N PHE A 360 -12.47 -13.89 13.67
CA PHE A 360 -12.72 -14.01 15.10
C PHE A 360 -12.85 -12.63 15.77
N PHE A 361 -11.90 -11.73 15.55
CA PHE A 361 -11.92 -10.42 16.19
C PHE A 361 -13.04 -9.53 15.69
N VAL A 362 -13.31 -9.52 14.39
CA VAL A 362 -14.41 -8.74 13.83
C VAL A 362 -15.74 -9.23 14.40
N THR A 363 -15.96 -10.55 14.41
CA THR A 363 -17.20 -11.13 14.95
C THR A 363 -17.33 -10.88 16.46
N MET A 364 -16.26 -11.07 17.22
CA MET A 364 -16.26 -10.86 18.67
C MET A 364 -16.51 -9.38 19.02
N LEU A 365 -15.81 -8.46 18.36
CA LEU A 365 -15.87 -7.03 18.68
C LEU A 365 -17.13 -6.38 18.11
N LEU A 366 -17.37 -6.49 16.79
CA LEU A 366 -18.55 -5.87 16.18
C LEU A 366 -19.82 -6.62 16.55
N GLY A 367 -19.83 -7.95 16.44
CA GLY A 367 -20.99 -8.76 16.81
C GLY A 367 -21.33 -8.62 18.30
N GLY A 368 -20.32 -8.71 19.18
CA GLY A 368 -20.50 -8.50 20.61
C GLY A 368 -21.02 -7.10 20.96
N SER A 369 -20.46 -6.05 20.34
CA SER A 369 -20.92 -4.68 20.58
C SER A 369 -22.38 -4.47 20.16
N VAL A 370 -22.78 -5.01 19.00
CA VAL A 370 -24.17 -4.88 18.52
C VAL A 370 -25.14 -5.60 19.44
N ILE A 371 -24.79 -6.78 19.96
CA ILE A 371 -25.62 -7.47 20.96
C ILE A 371 -25.80 -6.60 22.19
N VAL A 372 -24.73 -6.03 22.75
CA VAL A 372 -24.81 -5.24 23.99
C VAL A 372 -25.66 -3.98 23.81
N ILE A 373 -25.61 -3.34 22.64
CA ILE A 373 -26.26 -2.05 22.39
C ILE A 373 -27.69 -2.20 21.89
N TYR A 374 -27.96 -3.17 21.01
CA TYR A 374 -29.19 -3.25 20.22
C TYR A 374 -30.01 -4.53 20.43
N SER A 375 -29.62 -5.44 21.32
CA SER A 375 -30.37 -6.69 21.49
C SER A 375 -31.66 -6.50 22.28
N GLU A 376 -32.76 -7.02 21.72
CA GLU A 376 -34.04 -7.08 22.40
C GLU A 376 -34.25 -8.43 23.09
N ALA A 377 -34.95 -8.44 24.23
CA ALA A 377 -35.20 -9.65 25.01
C ALA A 377 -35.91 -10.78 24.22
N LYS A 378 -36.72 -10.42 23.22
CA LYS A 378 -37.40 -11.39 22.35
C LYS A 378 -36.44 -12.17 21.44
N GLN A 379 -35.26 -11.64 21.19
CA GLN A 379 -34.29 -12.21 20.24
C GLN A 379 -33.24 -13.11 20.92
N TYR A 380 -33.16 -13.12 22.25
CA TYR A 380 -32.07 -13.78 22.99
C TYR A 380 -31.92 -15.27 22.69
N LEU A 381 -33.02 -16.00 22.50
CA LEU A 381 -32.95 -17.43 22.16
C LEU A 381 -32.25 -17.67 20.82
N ILE A 382 -32.57 -16.84 19.81
CA ILE A 382 -31.97 -16.95 18.47
C ILE A 382 -30.52 -16.45 18.50
N LEU A 383 -30.23 -15.37 19.22
CA LEU A 383 -28.87 -14.85 19.39
C LEU A 383 -27.97 -15.87 20.06
N ASP A 384 -28.42 -16.52 21.14
CA ASP A 384 -27.67 -17.55 21.85
C ASP A 384 -27.31 -18.70 20.91
N LEU A 385 -28.27 -19.19 20.12
CA LEU A 385 -28.01 -20.21 19.10
C LEU A 385 -26.95 -19.78 18.08
N ILE A 386 -27.04 -18.55 17.56
CA ILE A 386 -26.08 -18.04 16.57
C ILE A 386 -24.68 -17.90 17.22
N ILE A 387 -24.59 -17.46 18.47
CA ILE A 387 -23.33 -17.35 19.21
C ILE A 387 -22.70 -18.74 19.40
N TRP A 388 -23.49 -19.73 19.82
CA TRP A 388 -23.01 -21.12 19.91
C TRP A 388 -22.50 -21.65 18.57
N LEU A 389 -23.16 -21.30 17.46
CA LEU A 389 -22.70 -21.71 16.14
C LEU A 389 -21.36 -21.06 15.75
N HIS A 390 -21.16 -19.79 16.10
CA HIS A 390 -19.87 -19.11 15.92
C HIS A 390 -18.77 -19.78 16.75
N ILE A 391 -19.03 -20.05 18.02
CA ILE A 391 -18.09 -20.72 18.92
C ILE A 391 -17.71 -22.09 18.35
N LEU A 392 -18.70 -22.90 17.96
CA LEU A 392 -18.48 -24.22 17.38
C LEU A 392 -17.65 -24.13 16.10
N LEU A 393 -17.95 -23.17 15.23
CA LEU A 393 -17.20 -22.93 14.00
C LEU A 393 -15.73 -22.59 14.29
N PHE A 394 -15.44 -21.67 15.21
CA PHE A 394 -14.06 -21.31 15.55
C PHE A 394 -13.30 -22.45 16.25
N ILE A 395 -13.95 -23.24 17.11
CA ILE A 395 -13.37 -24.45 17.70
C ILE A 395 -13.01 -25.44 16.58
N TRP A 396 -13.94 -25.69 15.66
CA TRP A 396 -13.73 -26.59 14.53
C TRP A 396 -12.56 -26.12 13.65
N LEU A 397 -12.48 -24.81 13.33
CA LEU A 397 -11.34 -24.23 12.60
C LEU A 397 -10.02 -24.43 13.35
N SER A 398 -10.00 -24.25 14.68
CA SER A 398 -8.81 -24.44 15.51
C SER A 398 -8.31 -25.88 15.47
N ILE A 399 -9.21 -26.86 15.67
CA ILE A 399 -8.89 -28.29 15.58
C ILE A 399 -8.35 -28.63 14.19
N ARG A 400 -9.02 -28.15 13.13
CA ARG A 400 -8.60 -28.40 11.76
C ARG A 400 -7.20 -27.85 11.49
N TYR A 401 -6.90 -26.66 12.01
CA TYR A 401 -5.59 -26.06 11.87
C TYR A 401 -4.50 -26.89 12.58
N SER A 402 -4.80 -27.40 13.78
CA SER A 402 -3.89 -28.30 14.50
C SER A 402 -3.58 -29.57 13.71
N GLN A 403 -4.60 -30.20 13.10
CA GLN A 403 -4.42 -31.39 12.26
C GLN A 403 -3.54 -31.14 11.03
N LEU A 404 -3.63 -29.95 10.43
CA LEU A 404 -2.82 -29.57 9.27
C LEU A 404 -1.34 -29.38 9.61
N ILE A 405 -1.04 -28.95 10.85
CA ILE A 405 0.33 -28.83 11.35
C ILE A 405 0.91 -30.22 11.62
N ALA A 406 0.13 -31.13 12.20
CA ALA A 406 0.59 -32.49 12.54
C ALA A 406 0.91 -33.38 11.33
N ARG A 407 0.51 -32.98 10.11
CA ARG A 407 0.79 -33.71 8.86
C ARG A 407 2.02 -33.19 8.09
N LYS A 408 2.65 -32.10 8.54
CA LYS A 408 3.90 -31.56 7.99
C LYS A 408 5.05 -31.88 8.93
#